data_AF-A0A4X2L2L9-F1
#
_entry.id   AF-A0A4X2L2L9-F1
#
_cell.length_a   1.000
_cell.length_b   1.000
_cell.length_c   1.000
_cell.angle_alpha   90.00
_cell.angle_beta   90.00
_cell.angle_gamma   90.00
#
_symmetry.space_group_name_H-M   'P 1'
#
loop_
_entity.id
_entity.type
_entity.pdbx_description
1 polymer ?
#
loop_
_entity_poly.entity_id
_entity_poly.type
_entity_poly.pdbx_seq_one_letter_code
_entity_poly.pdbx_strand_id
1 'polypeptide(L)'
;GPPCLGLLPCSGFTPAACPLLEYTGANYEEKVYHFGDAPDFDKSQWLDVKFSLGLDFPNLPYLIDGDHKITQSSAILRYIARQYNLCEKVRTWPQGKLPPYQLMANVSFFLSQEVLKIEYLEQLPGQLKLFSLFLGKWTWFAGDKITYVDFLVCDVLDQNRKFDPCCLDDFANLKAFLDQFEGLSRIAAYLASDRCQPYPIFAKIACWGNK
;
A
#
# COMPACT_ATOMS: atom_id res chain seq x y z
N GLY A 1 13.84 18.31 10.53
CA GLY A 1 13.00 17.42 11.36
C GLY A 1 13.03 16.02 10.79
N PRO A 2 12.35 15.05 11.40
CA PRO A 2 12.12 13.76 10.75
C PRO A 2 11.33 13.95 9.43
N PRO A 3 11.41 13.00 8.48
CA PRO A 3 10.56 12.96 7.32
C PRO A 3 9.06 13.06 7.69
N CYS A 4 8.29 13.82 6.93
CA CYS A 4 6.84 13.97 7.10
C CYS A 4 6.10 13.29 5.94
N LEU A 5 5.30 12.28 6.26
CA LEU A 5 4.42 11.58 5.32
C LEU A 5 3.02 12.20 5.39
N GLY A 6 2.58 12.84 4.30
CA GLY A 6 1.23 13.38 4.17
C GLY A 6 0.28 12.37 3.54
N LEU A 7 -0.83 12.07 4.20
CA LEU A 7 -1.78 11.03 3.78
C LEU A 7 -3.23 11.28 4.18
N LEU A 8 -4.13 10.49 3.58
CA LEU A 8 -5.51 10.33 4.05
C LEU A 8 -5.57 9.23 5.11
N PRO A 9 -6.50 9.30 6.09
CA PRO A 9 -6.68 8.28 7.12
C PRO A 9 -7.37 7.03 6.54
N CYS A 10 -6.72 6.37 5.58
CA CYS A 10 -7.23 5.15 4.98
C CYS A 10 -6.10 4.17 4.60
N SER A 11 -6.42 2.88 4.67
CA SER A 11 -5.47 1.80 4.51
C SER A 11 -5.22 1.38 3.06
N GLY A 12 -5.78 2.05 2.03
CA GLY A 12 -5.70 1.61 0.63
C GLY A 12 -4.82 2.46 -0.28
N PHE A 13 -4.55 3.72 0.10
CA PHE A 13 -3.79 4.69 -0.73
C PHE A 13 -2.33 4.94 -0.28
N THR A 14 -2.03 4.72 0.99
CA THR A 14 -0.69 4.85 1.61
C THR A 14 -0.09 3.59 2.27
N PRO A 15 -0.73 2.41 2.24
CA PRO A 15 -0.45 1.32 3.18
C PRO A 15 0.88 0.63 3.00
N ALA A 16 1.60 0.76 1.88
CA ALA A 16 2.92 0.15 1.77
C ALA A 16 4.02 1.01 2.41
N ALA A 17 3.84 2.33 2.49
CA ALA A 17 4.88 3.25 2.97
C ALA A 17 5.01 3.22 4.50
N CYS A 18 3.89 3.24 5.24
CA CYS A 18 3.88 3.16 6.71
C CYS A 18 4.56 1.89 7.24
N PRO A 19 4.15 0.66 6.87
CA PRO A 19 4.82 -0.56 7.34
C PRO A 19 6.27 -0.63 6.87
N LEU A 20 6.63 -0.05 5.71
CA LEU A 20 8.04 0.01 5.30
C LEU A 20 8.87 0.90 6.25
N LEU A 21 8.37 2.08 6.63
CA LEU A 21 9.01 2.97 7.59
C LEU A 21 9.11 2.33 8.98
N GLU A 22 8.05 1.65 9.41
CA GLU A 22 8.02 0.92 10.69
C GLU A 22 8.99 -0.26 10.70
N TYR A 23 9.03 -1.04 9.61
CA TYR A 23 9.99 -2.13 9.43
C TYR A 23 11.43 -1.63 9.48
N THR A 24 11.74 -0.50 8.85
CA THR A 24 13.10 0.06 8.85
C THR A 24 13.44 0.76 10.17
N GLY A 25 12.45 1.01 11.04
CA GLY A 25 12.63 1.75 12.29
C GLY A 25 12.93 3.22 12.02
N ALA A 26 12.43 3.74 10.90
CA ALA A 26 12.57 5.14 10.54
C ALA A 26 11.85 6.01 11.57
N ASN A 27 12.49 7.10 11.98
CA ASN A 27 11.79 8.16 12.69
C ASN A 27 11.04 9.01 11.65
N TYR A 28 9.71 9.11 11.73
CA TYR A 28 8.90 9.87 10.79
C TYR A 28 7.62 10.40 11.46
N GLU A 29 7.10 11.49 10.93
CA GLU A 29 5.83 12.09 11.34
C GLU A 29 4.78 11.90 10.25
N GLU A 30 3.51 11.86 10.66
CA GLU A 30 2.36 11.78 9.75
C GLU A 30 1.58 13.07 9.77
N LYS A 31 1.31 13.63 8.58
CA LYS A 31 0.32 14.68 8.39
C LYS A 31 -0.94 14.07 7.79
N VAL A 32 -1.91 13.80 8.65
CA VAL A 32 -3.20 13.22 8.26
C VAL A 32 -4.17 14.31 7.84
N TYR A 33 -4.79 14.15 6.67
CA TYR A 33 -5.82 15.03 6.14
C TYR A 33 -7.18 14.35 6.16
N HIS A 34 -8.13 14.90 6.91
CA HIS A 34 -9.46 14.35 7.04
C HIS A 34 -10.41 14.97 6.01
N PHE A 35 -11.13 14.12 5.28
CA PHE A 35 -12.30 14.57 4.53
C PHE A 35 -13.51 14.68 5.45
N GLY A 36 -14.29 15.74 5.26
CA GLY A 36 -15.57 15.96 5.92
C GLY A 36 -16.57 14.84 5.65
N ASP A 37 -17.67 14.86 6.38
CA ASP A 37 -18.74 13.87 6.19
C ASP A 37 -19.61 14.19 4.97
N ALA A 38 -20.41 13.21 4.57
CA ALA A 38 -21.42 13.40 3.54
C ALA A 38 -22.45 14.48 3.97
N PRO A 39 -23.05 15.21 3.02
CA PRO A 39 -22.90 15.05 1.57
C PRO A 39 -21.71 15.82 0.97
N ASP A 40 -21.11 16.75 1.72
CA ASP A 40 -20.18 17.72 1.16
C ASP A 40 -18.77 17.16 0.98
N PHE A 41 -18.37 16.18 1.81
CA PHE A 41 -17.05 15.57 1.81
C PHE A 41 -15.91 16.60 1.78
N ASP A 42 -16.01 17.64 2.62
CA ASP A 42 -15.09 18.78 2.63
C ASP A 42 -13.62 18.34 2.59
N LYS A 43 -12.84 18.95 1.68
CA LYS A 43 -11.43 18.63 1.43
C LYS A 43 -10.51 19.80 1.78
N SER A 44 -11.03 20.85 2.42
CA SER A 44 -10.32 22.08 2.76
C SER A 44 -8.96 21.81 3.42
N GLN A 45 -8.90 20.91 4.42
CA GLN A 45 -7.64 20.55 5.10
C GLN A 45 -6.48 20.26 4.14
N TRP A 46 -6.75 19.56 3.03
CA TRP A 46 -5.76 19.29 2.00
C TRP A 46 -5.68 20.41 0.96
N LEU A 47 -6.82 20.85 0.44
CA LEU A 47 -6.87 21.81 -0.67
C LEU A 47 -6.25 23.17 -0.30
N ASP A 48 -6.37 23.60 0.95
CA ASP A 48 -5.86 24.88 1.44
C ASP A 48 -4.32 24.92 1.49
N VAL A 49 -3.67 23.76 1.62
CA VAL A 49 -2.19 23.66 1.68
C VAL A 49 -1.58 23.01 0.44
N LYS A 50 -2.39 22.43 -0.46
CA LYS A 50 -1.93 21.63 -1.60
C LYS A 50 -0.80 22.28 -2.39
N PHE A 51 -0.92 23.58 -2.67
CA PHE A 51 0.04 24.31 -3.50
C PHE A 51 1.09 25.09 -2.71
N SER A 52 1.08 25.05 -1.37
CA SER A 52 2.02 25.79 -0.51
C SER A 52 3.18 24.94 0.02
N LEU A 53 3.12 23.61 -0.14
CA LEU A 53 4.16 22.68 0.33
C LEU A 53 5.41 22.64 -0.57
N GLY A 54 5.33 23.24 -1.77
CA GLY A 54 6.40 23.23 -2.77
C GLY A 54 6.66 21.86 -3.38
N LEU A 55 5.61 21.04 -3.53
CA LEU A 55 5.64 19.78 -4.28
C LEU A 55 5.58 20.10 -5.79
N ASP A 56 6.41 19.44 -6.61
CA ASP A 56 6.39 19.65 -8.07
C ASP A 56 5.04 19.24 -8.69
N PHE A 57 4.49 18.11 -8.23
CA PHE A 57 3.19 17.60 -8.63
C PHE A 57 2.34 17.32 -7.39
N PRO A 58 1.63 18.34 -6.85
CA PRO A 58 0.91 18.23 -5.59
C PRO A 58 -0.15 17.11 -5.58
N ASN A 59 0.07 16.10 -4.75
CA ASN A 59 -0.83 14.96 -4.61
C ASN A 59 -0.68 14.31 -3.22
N LEU A 60 -1.64 13.46 -2.85
CA LEU A 60 -1.51 12.53 -1.72
C LEU A 60 -1.32 11.09 -2.25
N PRO A 61 -0.50 10.26 -1.58
CA PRO A 61 0.40 10.65 -0.49
C PRO A 61 1.60 11.47 -0.99
N TYR A 62 2.23 12.21 -0.07
CA TYR A 62 3.52 12.87 -0.26
C TYR A 62 4.49 12.51 0.87
N LEU A 63 5.80 12.61 0.61
CA LEU A 63 6.86 12.57 1.61
C LEU A 63 7.73 13.83 1.49
N ILE A 64 7.95 14.52 2.61
CA ILE A 64 8.89 15.64 2.72
C ILE A 64 10.02 15.21 3.65
N ASP A 65 11.23 15.11 3.12
CA ASP A 65 12.45 14.73 3.84
C ASP A 65 13.58 15.71 3.51
N GLY A 66 13.71 16.76 4.33
CA GLY A 66 14.60 17.89 4.04
C GLY A 66 14.23 18.56 2.71
N ASP A 67 15.18 18.60 1.78
CA ASP A 67 14.98 19.16 0.44
C ASP A 67 14.26 18.19 -0.52
N HIS A 68 14.11 16.92 -0.14
CA HIS A 68 13.40 15.93 -0.95
C HIS A 68 11.90 16.02 -0.73
N LYS A 69 11.17 16.36 -1.80
CA LYS A 69 9.71 16.51 -1.80
C LYS A 69 9.11 15.59 -2.86
N ILE A 70 8.54 14.49 -2.41
CA ILE A 70 8.22 13.35 -3.27
C ILE A 70 6.72 13.10 -3.22
N THR A 71 6.08 13.02 -4.38
CA THR A 71 4.70 12.52 -4.53
C THR A 71 4.71 11.22 -5.32
N GLN A 72 3.56 10.55 -5.43
CA GLN A 72 3.38 9.18 -5.95
C GLN A 72 3.85 8.10 -4.97
N SER A 73 2.92 7.25 -4.52
CA SER A 73 3.16 6.18 -3.54
C SER A 73 4.33 5.27 -3.94
N SER A 74 4.43 4.89 -5.21
CA SER A 74 5.53 4.06 -5.72
C SER A 74 6.90 4.75 -5.68
N ALA A 75 6.96 6.08 -5.89
CA ALA A 75 8.19 6.84 -5.83
C ALA A 75 8.66 7.03 -4.38
N ILE A 76 7.72 7.34 -3.47
CA ILE A 76 7.94 7.40 -2.02
C ILE A 76 8.49 6.07 -1.51
N LEU A 77 7.86 4.96 -1.88
CA LEU A 77 8.27 3.63 -1.43
C LEU A 77 9.67 3.27 -1.92
N ARG A 78 9.99 3.55 -3.19
CA ARG A 78 11.35 3.35 -3.74
C ARG A 78 12.38 4.27 -3.09
N TYR A 79 12.00 5.49 -2.72
CA TYR A 79 12.88 6.42 -2.01
C TYR A 79 13.25 5.85 -0.64
N ILE A 80 12.25 5.49 0.18
CA ILE A 80 12.46 4.88 1.49
C ILE A 80 13.32 3.62 1.35
N ALA A 81 12.99 2.76 0.39
CA ALA A 81 13.73 1.54 0.15
C ALA A 81 15.21 1.77 -0.19
N ARG A 82 15.55 2.84 -0.93
CA ARG A 82 16.95 3.20 -1.20
C ARG A 82 17.68 3.66 0.06
N GLN A 83 17.02 4.43 0.93
CA GLN A 83 17.62 4.91 2.18
C GLN A 83 17.98 3.75 3.13
N TYR A 84 17.22 2.65 3.07
CA TYR A 84 17.38 1.50 3.96
C TYR A 84 17.89 0.23 3.28
N ASN A 85 18.47 0.33 2.07
CA ASN A 85 19.02 -0.81 1.32
C ASN A 85 18.02 -1.95 1.01
N LEU A 86 16.74 -1.62 0.84
CA LEU A 86 15.64 -2.55 0.48
C LEU A 86 15.33 -2.54 -1.03
N CYS A 87 16.28 -2.10 -1.85
CA CYS A 87 16.24 -2.09 -3.31
C CYS A 87 17.14 -3.14 -3.97
N GLU A 88 17.65 -4.14 -3.22
CA GLU A 88 18.45 -5.23 -3.80
C GLU A 88 17.71 -5.87 -5.00
N LYS A 89 18.48 -6.45 -5.94
CA LYS A 89 17.99 -6.93 -7.24
C LYS A 89 16.71 -7.76 -7.09
N VAL A 90 15.58 -7.11 -7.35
CA VAL A 90 14.29 -7.78 -7.49
C VAL A 90 14.47 -8.81 -8.59
N ARG A 91 14.15 -10.08 -8.32
CA ARG A 91 14.03 -11.09 -9.38
C ARG A 91 13.24 -10.48 -10.52
N THR A 92 13.78 -10.55 -11.74
CA THR A 92 13.19 -9.88 -12.91
C THR A 92 11.71 -10.18 -12.96
N TRP A 93 10.88 -9.16 -12.73
CA TRP A 93 9.44 -9.31 -12.85
C TRP A 93 9.15 -9.77 -14.29
N PRO A 94 8.28 -10.77 -14.51
CA PRO A 94 8.16 -11.38 -15.82
C PRO A 94 7.75 -10.33 -16.85
N GLN A 95 8.46 -10.26 -17.97
CA GLN A 95 8.09 -9.36 -19.07
C GLN A 95 6.64 -9.64 -19.51
N GLY A 96 5.87 -8.58 -19.77
CA GLY A 96 4.47 -8.69 -20.17
C GLY A 96 3.47 -8.87 -19.01
N LYS A 97 3.92 -8.84 -17.74
CA LYS A 97 3.04 -8.77 -16.57
C LYS A 97 3.00 -7.36 -16.01
N LEU A 98 1.83 -6.92 -15.54
CA LEU A 98 1.68 -5.64 -14.86
C LEU A 98 2.63 -5.59 -13.66
N PRO A 99 3.46 -4.54 -13.52
CA PRO A 99 4.31 -4.38 -12.35
C PRO A 99 3.47 -4.31 -11.06
N PRO A 100 4.00 -4.69 -9.90
CA PRO A 100 3.26 -4.69 -8.63
C PRO A 100 2.55 -3.37 -8.31
N TYR A 101 3.16 -2.23 -8.65
CA TYR A 101 2.56 -0.91 -8.43
C TYR A 101 1.31 -0.65 -9.29
N GLN A 102 1.27 -1.23 -10.50
CA GLN A 102 0.15 -1.07 -11.41
C GLN A 102 -1.00 -2.00 -11.01
N LEU A 103 -0.68 -3.15 -10.40
CA LEU A 103 -1.69 -3.98 -9.78
C LEU A 103 -2.32 -3.31 -8.56
N MET A 104 -1.53 -2.69 -7.68
CA MET A 104 -2.06 -1.90 -6.56
C MET A 104 -3.04 -0.82 -7.05
N ALA A 105 -2.64 -0.05 -8.06
CA ALA A 105 -3.51 0.97 -8.66
C ALA A 105 -4.81 0.38 -9.23
N ASN A 106 -4.74 -0.79 -9.87
CA ASN A 106 -5.91 -1.48 -10.39
C ASN A 106 -6.84 -1.95 -9.26
N VAL A 107 -6.32 -2.61 -8.22
CA VAL A 107 -7.12 -3.07 -7.07
C VAL A 107 -7.85 -1.89 -6.44
N SER A 108 -7.14 -0.80 -6.13
CA SER A 108 -7.77 0.39 -5.53
C SER A 108 -8.84 1.01 -6.45
N PHE A 109 -8.61 1.03 -7.76
CA PHE A 109 -9.60 1.51 -8.72
C PHE A 109 -10.84 0.61 -8.78
N PHE A 110 -10.66 -0.70 -9.00
CA PHE A 110 -11.75 -1.67 -9.12
C PHE A 110 -12.61 -1.74 -7.86
N LEU A 111 -11.98 -1.80 -6.68
CA LEU A 111 -12.71 -1.90 -5.41
C LEU A 111 -13.47 -0.62 -5.04
N SER A 112 -13.08 0.53 -5.61
CA SER A 112 -13.76 1.80 -5.38
C SER A 112 -15.05 1.98 -6.21
N GLN A 113 -15.26 1.17 -7.25
CA GLN A 113 -16.35 1.32 -8.22
C GLN A 113 -17.34 0.15 -8.14
N GLU A 114 -18.62 0.42 -7.85
CA GLU A 114 -19.63 -0.63 -7.67
C GLU A 114 -19.84 -1.52 -8.90
N VAL A 115 -19.83 -0.92 -10.09
CA VAL A 115 -20.09 -1.63 -11.37
C VAL A 115 -18.98 -2.61 -11.73
N LEU A 116 -17.75 -2.36 -11.32
CA LEU A 116 -16.60 -3.16 -11.72
C LEU A 116 -16.27 -4.31 -10.75
N LYS A 117 -17.01 -4.42 -9.63
CA LYS A 117 -16.76 -5.45 -8.60
C LYS A 117 -16.95 -6.86 -9.10
N ILE A 118 -17.99 -7.12 -9.90
CA ILE A 118 -18.30 -8.46 -10.41
C ILE A 118 -17.17 -8.93 -11.35
N GLU A 119 -16.81 -8.10 -12.33
CA GLU A 119 -15.72 -8.39 -13.26
C GLU A 119 -14.39 -8.59 -12.51
N TYR A 120 -14.15 -7.79 -11.47
CA TYR A 120 -12.95 -7.95 -10.63
C TYR A 120 -12.91 -9.31 -9.94
N LEU A 121 -14.02 -9.74 -9.31
CA LEU A 121 -14.12 -11.04 -8.65
C LEU A 121 -13.93 -12.20 -9.62
N GLU A 122 -14.43 -12.10 -10.85
CA GLU A 122 -14.22 -13.13 -11.89
C GLU A 122 -12.74 -13.26 -12.28
N GLN A 123 -12.01 -12.15 -12.33
CA GLN A 123 -10.59 -12.13 -12.70
C GLN A 123 -9.65 -12.44 -11.54
N LEU A 124 -10.10 -12.22 -10.29
CA LEU A 124 -9.27 -12.28 -9.09
C LEU A 124 -8.54 -13.63 -8.91
N PRO A 125 -9.19 -14.81 -9.02
CA PRO A 125 -8.48 -16.09 -8.86
C PRO A 125 -7.35 -16.26 -9.88
N GLY A 126 -7.56 -15.80 -11.12
CA GLY A 126 -6.54 -15.82 -12.17
C GLY A 126 -5.35 -14.93 -11.85
N GLN A 127 -5.58 -13.74 -11.30
CA GLN A 127 -4.53 -12.83 -10.85
C GLN A 127 -3.75 -13.42 -9.67
N LEU A 128 -4.43 -13.91 -8.63
CA LEU A 128 -3.80 -14.52 -7.45
C LEU A 128 -2.97 -15.76 -7.81
N LYS A 129 -3.43 -16.56 -8.77
CA LYS A 129 -2.64 -17.67 -9.32
C LYS A 129 -1.30 -17.20 -9.90
N LEU A 130 -1.24 -16.04 -10.55
CA LEU A 130 0.03 -15.48 -11.06
C LEU A 130 0.96 -15.06 -9.91
N PHE A 131 0.44 -14.49 -8.82
CA PHE A 131 1.22 -14.20 -7.62
C PHE A 131 1.79 -15.46 -6.99
N SER A 132 0.93 -16.47 -6.81
CA SER A 132 1.30 -17.75 -6.22
C SER A 132 2.39 -18.44 -7.04
N LEU A 133 2.25 -18.48 -8.37
CA LEU A 133 3.26 -19.05 -9.28
C LEU A 133 4.59 -18.29 -9.23
N PHE A 134 4.54 -16.95 -9.16
CA PHE A 134 5.75 -16.12 -9.16
C PHE A 134 6.51 -16.19 -7.82
N LEU A 135 5.78 -16.21 -6.69
CA LEU A 135 6.36 -16.46 -5.38
C LEU A 135 7.00 -17.86 -5.35
N GLY A 136 6.28 -18.87 -5.84
CA GLY A 136 6.77 -20.23 -5.96
C GLY A 136 7.25 -20.78 -4.62
N LYS A 137 8.54 -21.16 -4.57
CA LYS A 137 9.22 -21.70 -3.38
C LYS A 137 9.95 -20.65 -2.53
N TRP A 138 9.94 -19.40 -2.97
CA TRP A 138 10.71 -18.35 -2.32
C TRP A 138 9.97 -17.80 -1.12
N THR A 139 10.75 -17.32 -0.15
CA THR A 139 10.24 -16.65 1.04
C THR A 139 9.64 -15.29 0.72
N TRP A 140 10.35 -14.51 -0.11
CA TRP A 140 9.95 -13.16 -0.50
C TRP A 140 9.81 -13.06 -2.02
N PHE A 141 9.00 -12.13 -2.51
CA PHE A 141 8.79 -11.88 -3.94
C PHE A 141 10.08 -11.51 -4.68
N ALA A 142 11.04 -10.90 -3.98
CA ALA A 142 12.36 -10.61 -4.52
C ALA A 142 13.36 -11.77 -4.38
N GLY A 143 13.07 -12.82 -3.61
CA GLY A 143 13.97 -13.98 -3.40
C GLY A 143 14.14 -14.31 -1.93
N ASP A 144 15.39 -14.37 -1.47
CA ASP A 144 15.73 -14.75 -0.09
C ASP A 144 15.63 -13.60 0.91
N LYS A 145 15.67 -12.36 0.42
CA LYS A 145 15.60 -11.15 1.25
C LYS A 145 14.34 -10.36 0.93
N ILE A 146 13.77 -9.78 1.98
CA ILE A 146 12.65 -8.85 1.86
C ILE A 146 13.11 -7.56 1.17
N THR A 147 12.24 -7.02 0.35
CA THR A 147 12.42 -5.74 -0.35
C THR A 147 11.13 -4.93 -0.27
N TYR A 148 11.16 -3.70 -0.75
CA TYR A 148 9.95 -2.86 -0.83
C TYR A 148 8.81 -3.47 -1.67
N VAL A 149 9.13 -4.42 -2.57
CA VAL A 149 8.12 -5.12 -3.38
C VAL A 149 7.21 -5.98 -2.51
N ASP A 150 7.73 -6.58 -1.45
CA ASP A 150 6.97 -7.43 -0.54
C ASP A 150 5.90 -6.62 0.21
N PHE A 151 6.19 -5.36 0.55
CA PHE A 151 5.24 -4.43 1.15
C PHE A 151 4.09 -4.06 0.20
N LEU A 152 4.39 -3.90 -1.10
CA LEU A 152 3.35 -3.68 -2.12
C LEU A 152 2.47 -4.91 -2.28
N VAL A 153 3.06 -6.10 -2.32
CA VAL A 153 2.29 -7.33 -2.52
C VAL A 153 1.47 -7.65 -1.28
N CYS A 154 2.02 -7.45 -0.07
CA CYS A 154 1.27 -7.61 1.17
C CYS A 154 0.03 -6.71 1.19
N ASP A 155 0.19 -5.44 0.83
CA ASP A 155 -0.94 -4.51 0.74
C ASP A 155 -2.01 -4.98 -0.26
N VAL A 156 -1.61 -5.37 -1.47
CA VAL A 156 -2.54 -5.90 -2.48
C VAL A 156 -3.29 -7.14 -1.98
N LEU A 157 -2.59 -8.09 -1.37
CA LEU A 157 -3.19 -9.32 -0.87
C LEU A 157 -4.10 -9.04 0.36
N ASP A 158 -3.72 -8.11 1.23
CA ASP A 158 -4.52 -7.69 2.38
C ASP A 158 -5.83 -7.02 1.94
N GLN A 159 -5.78 -6.11 0.97
CA GLN A 159 -6.98 -5.49 0.42
C GLN A 159 -7.91 -6.54 -0.22
N ASN A 160 -7.35 -7.53 -0.91
CA ASN A 160 -8.13 -8.60 -1.52
C ASN A 160 -8.79 -9.52 -0.49
N ARG A 161 -8.08 -9.97 0.55
CA ARG A 161 -8.69 -10.80 1.60
C ARG A 161 -9.72 -10.03 2.43
N LYS A 162 -9.59 -8.70 2.54
CA LYS A 162 -10.62 -7.85 3.17
C LYS A 162 -11.86 -7.75 2.29
N PHE A 163 -11.70 -7.79 0.97
CA PHE A 163 -12.79 -7.74 0.02
C PHE A 163 -13.50 -9.09 -0.15
N ASP A 164 -12.74 -10.16 -0.35
CA ASP A 164 -13.20 -11.55 -0.43
C ASP A 164 -12.35 -12.42 0.52
N PRO A 165 -12.82 -12.71 1.74
CA PRO A 165 -12.08 -13.47 2.75
C PRO A 165 -11.60 -14.85 2.32
N CYS A 166 -12.25 -15.46 1.34
CA CYS A 166 -11.90 -16.80 0.84
C CYS A 166 -10.96 -16.76 -0.38
N CYS A 167 -10.60 -15.59 -0.91
CA CYS A 167 -9.88 -15.49 -2.18
C CYS A 167 -8.50 -16.16 -2.16
N LEU A 168 -7.90 -16.36 -0.96
CA LEU A 168 -6.59 -16.98 -0.78
C LEU A 168 -6.64 -18.47 -0.41
N ASP A 169 -7.83 -19.08 -0.33
CA ASP A 169 -7.96 -20.45 0.21
C ASP A 169 -7.20 -21.49 -0.60
N ASP A 170 -7.20 -21.34 -1.92
CA ASP A 170 -6.50 -22.22 -2.87
C ASP A 170 -4.99 -21.92 -2.98
N PHE A 171 -4.48 -20.87 -2.30
CA PHE A 171 -3.11 -20.39 -2.45
C PHE A 171 -2.34 -20.42 -1.12
N ALA A 172 -2.03 -21.63 -0.65
CA ALA A 172 -1.33 -21.84 0.62
C ALA A 172 -0.02 -21.05 0.77
N ASN A 173 0.75 -20.88 -0.32
CA ASN A 173 2.00 -20.10 -0.28
C ASN A 173 1.78 -18.59 -0.13
N LEU A 174 0.67 -18.04 -0.64
CA LEU A 174 0.31 -16.64 -0.44
C LEU A 174 -0.16 -16.38 1.00
N LYS A 175 -0.91 -17.32 1.58
CA LYS A 175 -1.26 -17.27 3.02
C LYS A 175 0.00 -17.31 3.89
N ALA A 176 0.89 -18.26 3.63
CA ALA A 176 2.16 -18.36 4.36
C ALA A 176 3.03 -17.09 4.21
N PHE A 177 3.03 -16.46 3.04
CA PHE A 177 3.72 -15.17 2.82
C PHE A 177 3.15 -14.05 3.71
N LEU A 178 1.82 -13.92 3.78
CA LEU A 178 1.18 -12.93 4.65
C LEU A 178 1.49 -13.20 6.13
N ASP A 179 1.31 -14.44 6.58
CA ASP A 179 1.61 -14.85 7.97
C ASP A 179 3.07 -14.53 8.33
N GLN A 180 4.00 -14.80 7.41
CA GLN A 180 5.40 -14.50 7.61
C GLN A 180 5.69 -13.00 7.66
N PHE A 181 5.07 -12.21 6.78
CA PHE A 181 5.23 -10.75 6.76
C PHE A 181 4.68 -10.11 8.05
N GLU A 182 3.48 -10.52 8.46
CA GLU A 182 2.82 -10.04 9.69
C GLU A 182 3.58 -10.47 10.96
N GLY A 183 4.26 -11.63 10.91
CA GLY A 183 5.10 -12.13 11.99
C GLY A 183 6.47 -11.44 12.15
N LEU A 184 6.86 -10.55 11.23
CA LEU A 184 8.10 -9.76 11.39
C LEU A 184 7.97 -8.87 12.64
N SER A 185 8.92 -8.95 13.56
CA SER A 185 8.80 -8.31 14.89
C SER A 185 8.36 -6.84 14.87
N ARG A 186 8.92 -6.03 13.96
CA ARG A 186 8.54 -4.62 13.79
C ARG A 186 7.17 -4.43 13.12
N ILE A 187 6.80 -5.31 12.20
CA ILE A 187 5.47 -5.30 11.58
C ILE A 187 4.42 -5.71 12.58
N ALA A 188 4.61 -6.83 13.30
CA ALA A 188 3.72 -7.28 14.36
C ALA A 188 3.50 -6.18 15.41
N ALA A 189 4.57 -5.50 15.84
CA ALA A 189 4.49 -4.37 16.75
C ALA A 189 3.68 -3.19 16.17
N TYR A 190 3.91 -2.85 14.90
CA TYR A 190 3.14 -1.81 14.21
C TYR A 190 1.66 -2.16 14.10
N LEU A 191 1.32 -3.39 13.65
CA LEU A 191 -0.04 -3.87 13.49
C LEU A 191 -0.82 -3.88 14.82
N ALA A 192 -0.13 -4.05 15.95
CA ALA A 192 -0.70 -4.00 17.29
C ALA A 192 -0.79 -2.58 17.89
N SER A 193 -0.24 -1.57 17.21
CA SER A 193 -0.19 -0.19 17.69
C SER A 193 -1.33 0.67 17.16
N ASP A 194 -1.62 1.78 17.85
CA ASP A 194 -2.62 2.77 17.42
C ASP A 194 -2.26 3.48 16.09
N ARG A 195 -1.00 3.35 15.64
CA ARG A 195 -0.56 3.88 14.36
C ARG A 195 -1.09 3.08 13.18
N CYS A 196 -1.34 1.78 13.37
CA CYS A 196 -1.91 0.96 12.32
C CYS A 196 -3.42 1.18 12.25
N GLN A 197 -3.87 1.79 11.15
CA GLN A 197 -5.28 2.02 10.85
C GLN A 197 -5.73 1.05 9.76
N PRO A 198 -6.29 -0.14 10.12
CA PRO A 198 -6.69 -1.15 9.14
C PRO A 198 -7.95 -0.78 8.35
N TYR A 199 -8.74 0.17 8.86
CA TYR A 199 -9.97 0.71 8.28
C TYR A 199 -10.04 2.23 8.55
N PRO A 200 -10.74 3.01 7.70
CA PRO A 200 -11.35 2.58 6.45
C PRO A 200 -10.28 2.24 5.39
N ILE A 201 -10.58 1.34 4.45
CA ILE A 201 -9.67 0.99 3.35
C ILE A 201 -9.57 2.16 2.35
N PHE A 202 -10.69 2.80 2.05
CA PHE A 202 -10.75 3.92 1.11
C PHE A 202 -11.36 5.17 1.76
N ALA A 203 -11.18 6.32 1.11
CA ALA A 203 -11.76 7.57 1.60
C ALA A 203 -13.29 7.49 1.65
N LYS A 204 -13.92 8.34 2.49
CA LYS A 204 -15.38 8.37 2.74
C LYS A 204 -16.26 8.38 1.48
N ILE A 205 -15.74 8.93 0.37
CA ILE A 205 -16.42 9.02 -0.93
C ILE A 205 -16.52 7.67 -1.67
N ALA A 206 -15.74 6.66 -1.30
CA ALA A 206 -15.74 5.37 -1.99
C ALA A 206 -17.01 4.56 -1.72
N CYS A 207 -17.42 3.75 -2.68
CA CYS A 207 -18.61 2.88 -2.59
C CYS A 207 -18.39 1.62 -1.72
N TRP A 208 -17.15 1.32 -1.34
CA TRP A 208 -16.80 0.20 -0.48
C TRP A 208 -15.56 0.55 0.35
N GLY A 209 -15.40 -0.11 1.51
CA GLY A 209 -14.26 0.09 2.39
C GLY A 209 -14.13 1.51 2.94
N ASN A 210 -15.20 2.30 2.92
CA ASN A 210 -15.22 3.69 3.36
C ASN A 210 -15.55 3.85 4.86
N LYS A 211 -15.60 2.74 5.59
CA LYS A 211 -15.85 2.62 7.02
C LYS A 211 -14.82 1.69 7.65
#